data_AF-A0A4S3LW21-F1
#
_entry.id   AF-A0A4S3LW21-F1
#
_cell.length_a   1.000
_cell.length_b   1.000
_cell.length_c   1.000
_cell.angle_alpha   90.00
_cell.angle_beta   90.00
_cell.angle_gamma   90.00
#
_symmetry.space_group_name_H-M   'P 1'
#
loop_
_entity.id
_entity.type
_entity.pdbx_description
1 polymer ?
#
loop_
_entity_poly.entity_id
_entity_poly.type
_entity_poly.pdbx_seq_one_letter_code
_entity_poly.pdbx_strand_id
1 'polypeptide(L)'
;MPAAAPLKKSYYSAEQSLSLAQLDEEKISQIARDLDVAESEKEHYLTGWMGQNSVVLVRNYQDKRGTANGLVMSRGNRYKLTVQAITFRIPKVLLWVTFRRTPRTMTVIAYNKLGEQATGLQQFMHVQDPELKERLENDWRELNDYLGMACWQMDNNRPLWRQLHEEITPQALWLLADSSWFSGKKLQKDGELEGLWLHEQFIGRRSGEHAALVLSWKDEENQDIASYLYERISVSQIRVMLRPRKDEKFYPLNPFDAVHLQRALMMFHQAEQALEKSQRSA
;
A
#
# COMPACT_ATOMS: atom_id res chain seq x y z
N MET A 1 4.40 -12.05 -18.88
CA MET A 1 3.43 -12.53 -17.86
C MET A 1 2.06 -12.61 -18.53
N PRO A 2 1.24 -13.65 -18.30
CA PRO A 2 -0.16 -13.60 -18.74
C PRO A 2 -0.81 -12.34 -18.14
N ALA A 3 -1.58 -11.61 -18.93
CA ALA A 3 -2.23 -10.40 -18.46
C ALA A 3 -3.17 -10.77 -17.32
N ALA A 4 -2.88 -10.26 -16.12
CA ALA A 4 -3.77 -10.43 -14.99
C ALA A 4 -5.12 -9.79 -15.33
N ALA A 5 -6.22 -10.41 -14.88
CA ALA A 5 -7.55 -9.87 -15.14
C ALA A 5 -7.63 -8.40 -14.68
N PRO A 6 -8.24 -7.50 -15.47
CA PRO A 6 -8.29 -6.09 -15.11
C PRO A 6 -9.02 -5.91 -13.78
N LEU A 7 -8.40 -5.13 -12.89
CA LEU A 7 -8.96 -4.83 -11.58
C LEU A 7 -10.14 -3.86 -11.72
N LYS A 8 -11.22 -4.17 -11.01
CA LYS A 8 -12.43 -3.33 -10.97
C LYS A 8 -12.24 -2.17 -9.99
N LYS A 9 -12.92 -1.05 -10.27
CA LYS A 9 -12.85 0.21 -9.52
C LYS A 9 -14.27 0.71 -9.19
N SER A 10 -14.44 1.34 -8.03
CA SER A 10 -15.65 2.05 -7.60
C SER A 10 -15.30 3.50 -7.26
N TYR A 11 -16.19 4.45 -7.57
CA TYR A 11 -16.13 5.89 -7.21
C TYR A 11 -14.97 6.72 -7.79
N TYR A 12 -13.77 6.14 -7.87
CA TYR A 12 -12.52 6.83 -8.20
C TYR A 12 -11.80 6.13 -9.36
N SER A 13 -11.21 6.92 -10.25
CA SER A 13 -10.32 6.45 -11.30
C SER A 13 -9.42 7.57 -11.80
N ALA A 14 -8.30 7.22 -12.41
CA ALA A 14 -7.37 8.16 -13.03
C ALA A 14 -8.06 9.02 -14.11
N GLU A 15 -8.97 8.42 -14.89
CA GLU A 15 -9.67 9.07 -16.00
C GLU A 15 -10.70 10.12 -15.54
N GLN A 16 -11.27 9.93 -14.34
CA GLN A 16 -12.33 10.80 -13.80
C GLN A 16 -11.83 11.69 -12.66
N SER A 17 -10.54 11.60 -12.32
CA SER A 17 -9.95 12.38 -11.24
C SER A 17 -9.91 13.87 -11.56
N LEU A 18 -10.30 14.70 -10.58
CA LEU A 18 -10.07 16.14 -10.61
C LEU A 18 -8.57 16.41 -10.48
N SER A 19 -8.10 17.49 -11.09
CA SER A 19 -6.71 17.92 -10.88
C SER A 19 -6.49 18.36 -9.43
N LEU A 20 -5.24 18.32 -8.97
CA LEU A 20 -4.88 18.77 -7.62
C LEU A 20 -5.31 20.23 -7.39
N ALA A 21 -5.25 21.09 -8.40
CA ALA A 21 -5.70 22.49 -8.29
C ALA A 21 -7.23 22.66 -8.16
N GLN A 22 -8.01 21.65 -8.53
CA GLN A 22 -9.48 21.68 -8.53
C GLN A 22 -10.10 21.04 -7.28
N LEU A 23 -9.30 20.43 -6.42
CA LEU A 23 -9.79 19.78 -5.20
C LEU A 23 -10.23 20.80 -4.16
N ASP A 24 -11.39 20.55 -3.57
CA ASP A 24 -11.93 21.29 -2.43
C ASP A 24 -12.00 20.42 -1.16
N GLU A 25 -12.40 21.06 -0.06
CA GLU A 25 -12.50 20.41 1.24
C GLU A 25 -13.54 19.29 1.29
N GLU A 26 -14.63 19.43 0.53
CA GLU A 26 -15.73 18.46 0.50
C GLU A 26 -15.29 17.18 -0.21
N LYS A 27 -14.64 17.31 -1.38
CA LYS A 27 -14.11 16.19 -2.14
C LYS A 27 -13.05 15.43 -1.36
N ILE A 28 -12.10 16.12 -0.74
CA ILE A 28 -11.06 15.46 0.08
C ILE A 28 -11.69 14.73 1.27
N SER A 29 -12.68 15.35 1.92
CA SER A 29 -13.39 14.73 3.05
C SER A 29 -14.28 13.56 2.61
N GLN A 30 -14.84 13.58 1.39
CA GLN A 30 -15.60 12.46 0.82
C GLN A 30 -14.69 11.27 0.54
N ILE A 31 -13.56 11.50 -0.15
CA ILE A 31 -12.54 10.46 -0.41
C ILE A 31 -12.12 9.78 0.88
N ALA A 32 -11.90 10.58 1.93
CA ALA A 32 -11.50 10.04 3.22
C ALA A 32 -12.61 9.17 3.85
N ARG A 33 -13.88 9.56 3.69
CA ARG A 33 -15.04 8.83 4.21
C ARG A 33 -15.30 7.52 3.48
N ASP A 34 -15.12 7.47 2.17
CA ASP A 34 -15.49 6.28 1.38
C ASP A 34 -14.61 5.06 1.68
N LEU A 35 -13.41 5.27 2.24
CA LEU A 35 -12.51 4.22 2.71
C LEU A 35 -12.56 4.00 4.23
N ASP A 36 -13.49 4.66 4.93
CA ASP A 36 -13.66 4.52 6.36
C ASP A 36 -14.32 3.17 6.71
N VAL A 37 -13.49 2.16 6.97
CA VAL A 37 -13.93 0.83 7.42
C VAL A 37 -14.47 0.88 8.86
N ALA A 38 -14.13 1.91 9.63
CA ALA A 38 -14.37 1.97 11.07
C ALA A 38 -15.71 2.63 11.43
N GLU A 39 -16.30 3.40 10.50
CA GLU A 39 -17.47 4.28 10.75
C GLU A 39 -17.31 5.08 12.05
N SER A 40 -16.06 5.45 12.39
CA SER A 40 -15.72 5.97 13.71
C SER A 40 -15.45 7.47 13.66
N GLU A 41 -16.09 8.21 14.57
CA GLU A 41 -15.77 9.62 14.80
C GLU A 41 -14.41 9.82 15.49
N LYS A 42 -13.76 8.73 15.94
CA LYS A 42 -12.41 8.79 16.52
C LYS A 42 -11.35 8.89 15.43
N GLU A 43 -10.21 9.46 15.84
CA GLU A 43 -9.00 9.46 15.03
C GLU A 43 -8.63 8.03 14.62
N HIS A 44 -8.43 7.82 13.33
CA HIS A 44 -7.94 6.56 12.81
C HIS A 44 -7.12 6.76 11.55
N TYR A 45 -6.22 5.80 11.33
CA TYR A 45 -5.33 5.77 10.18
C TYR A 45 -5.52 4.44 9.46
N LEU A 46 -5.66 4.51 8.15
CA LEU A 46 -5.65 3.35 7.29
C LEU A 46 -4.43 3.44 6.38
N THR A 47 -3.51 2.50 6.54
CA THR A 47 -2.28 2.42 5.73
C THR A 47 -2.45 1.39 4.64
N GLY A 48 -2.01 1.67 3.41
CA GLY A 48 -1.95 0.70 2.31
C GLY A 48 -0.80 0.99 1.37
N TRP A 49 -0.75 0.26 0.25
CA TRP A 49 0.41 0.26 -0.65
C TRP A 49 0.01 0.44 -2.12
N MET A 50 0.51 1.50 -2.73
CA MET A 50 0.40 1.77 -4.16
C MET A 50 1.73 1.42 -4.84
N GLY A 51 1.88 0.16 -5.23
CA GLY A 51 3.20 -0.37 -5.58
C GLY A 51 4.09 -0.37 -4.33
N GLN A 52 5.34 0.07 -4.44
CA GLN A 52 6.27 0.12 -3.30
C GLN A 52 6.12 1.40 -2.48
N ASN A 53 5.07 2.19 -2.73
CA ASN A 53 4.84 3.50 -2.17
C ASN A 53 3.72 3.43 -1.12
N SER A 54 3.99 3.98 0.07
CA SER A 54 3.00 3.93 1.16
C SER A 54 1.92 4.99 0.94
N VAL A 55 0.68 4.60 1.21
CA VAL A 55 -0.49 5.48 1.23
C VAL A 55 -1.07 5.44 2.64
N VAL A 56 -1.32 6.61 3.22
CA VAL A 56 -1.93 6.74 4.54
C VAL A 56 -3.17 7.60 4.40
N LEU A 57 -4.32 7.01 4.67
CA LEU A 57 -5.55 7.72 4.90
C LEU A 57 -5.61 8.16 6.36
N VAL A 58 -5.85 9.44 6.56
CA VAL A 58 -5.97 10.10 7.84
C VAL A 58 -7.43 10.50 8.04
N ARG A 59 -8.04 10.04 9.12
CA ARG A 59 -9.42 10.35 9.45
C ARG A 59 -9.52 10.89 10.85
N ASN A 60 -10.23 12.01 10.98
CA ASN A 60 -10.49 12.69 12.24
C ASN A 60 -9.23 12.85 13.09
N TYR A 61 -8.06 13.11 12.49
CA TYR A 61 -6.86 13.45 13.26
C TYR A 61 -7.18 14.61 14.17
N GLN A 62 -6.88 14.54 15.46
CA GLN A 62 -7.18 15.60 16.42
C GLN A 62 -5.91 16.09 17.09
N ASP A 63 -5.61 17.37 16.92
CA ASP A 63 -4.57 18.05 17.69
C ASP A 63 -5.13 19.35 18.31
N LYS A 64 -4.37 19.97 19.20
CA LYS A 64 -4.63 21.30 19.77
C LYS A 64 -4.95 22.35 18.70
N ARG A 65 -4.43 22.18 17.48
CA ARG A 65 -4.56 23.11 16.36
C ARG A 65 -5.79 22.89 15.48
N GLY A 66 -6.46 21.74 15.56
CA GLY A 66 -7.57 21.43 14.67
C GLY A 66 -7.77 19.95 14.42
N THR A 67 -8.64 19.66 13.45
CA THR A 67 -8.84 18.31 12.93
C THR A 67 -8.45 18.20 11.47
N ALA A 68 -8.00 17.03 11.02
CA ALA A 68 -7.65 16.79 9.63
C ALA A 68 -8.23 15.48 9.09
N ASN A 69 -8.64 15.52 7.82
CA ASN A 69 -9.04 14.37 7.03
C ASN A 69 -8.34 14.40 5.68
N GLY A 70 -7.95 13.26 5.13
CA GLY A 70 -7.40 13.17 3.79
C GLY A 70 -6.32 12.12 3.66
N LEU A 71 -5.41 12.31 2.71
CA LEU A 71 -4.45 11.31 2.27
C LEU A 71 -3.02 11.85 2.33
N VAL A 72 -2.09 10.97 2.65
CA VAL A 72 -0.65 11.20 2.55
C VAL A 72 -0.05 10.02 1.80
N MET A 73 0.60 10.29 0.67
CA MET A 73 1.33 9.28 -0.10
C MET A 73 2.83 9.60 -0.06
N SER A 74 3.67 8.57 0.06
CA SER A 74 5.13 8.72 -0.10
C SER A 74 5.62 7.98 -1.34
N ARG A 75 6.38 8.67 -2.19
CA ARG A 75 7.12 8.04 -3.30
C ARG A 75 8.49 7.59 -2.79
N GLY A 76 8.48 6.54 -1.99
CA GLY A 76 9.68 6.06 -1.32
C GLY A 76 10.32 7.11 -0.41
N ASN A 77 11.65 7.20 -0.47
CA ASN A 77 12.40 8.26 0.22
C ASN A 77 12.63 9.51 -0.65
N ARG A 78 11.87 9.67 -1.75
CA ARG A 78 12.01 10.82 -2.67
C ARG A 78 11.17 12.01 -2.20
N TYR A 79 9.88 11.77 -1.93
CA TYR A 79 8.97 12.83 -1.48
C TYR A 79 7.67 12.30 -0.89
N LYS A 80 6.90 13.21 -0.27
CA LYS A 80 5.51 13.01 0.16
C LYS A 80 4.58 13.98 -0.55
N LEU A 81 3.42 13.48 -0.97
CA LEU A 81 2.27 14.27 -1.40
C LEU A 81 1.20 14.19 -0.30
N THR A 82 0.74 15.34 0.17
CA THR A 82 -0.30 15.48 1.21
C THR A 82 -1.50 16.16 0.58
N VAL A 83 -2.67 15.55 0.70
CA VAL A 83 -3.96 16.07 0.21
C VAL A 83 -4.96 15.97 1.36
N GLN A 84 -5.17 17.09 2.07
CA GLN A 84 -5.93 17.09 3.32
C GLN A 84 -6.90 18.27 3.41
N ALA A 85 -8.05 18.03 4.04
CA ALA A 85 -8.95 19.06 4.55
C ALA A 85 -8.69 19.24 6.04
N ILE A 86 -8.26 20.44 6.44
CA ILE A 86 -7.91 20.78 7.82
C ILE A 86 -8.91 21.78 8.38
N THR A 87 -9.62 21.41 9.44
CA THR A 87 -10.51 22.30 10.19
C THR A 87 -9.77 22.86 11.40
N PHE A 88 -9.48 24.17 11.40
CA PHE A 88 -8.73 24.77 12.52
C PHE A 88 -9.55 24.83 13.79
N ARG A 89 -8.92 24.58 14.94
CA ARG A 89 -9.56 24.80 16.24
C ARG A 89 -9.49 26.29 16.57
N ILE A 90 -10.64 26.96 16.54
CA ILE A 90 -10.76 28.36 16.95
C ILE A 90 -11.41 28.40 18.35
N PRO A 91 -10.83 29.09 19.34
CA PRO A 91 -11.47 29.31 20.64
C PRO A 91 -12.88 29.91 20.48
N LYS A 92 -13.87 29.43 21.25
CA LYS A 92 -15.27 29.86 21.12
C LYS A 92 -15.42 31.39 21.18
N VAL A 93 -14.70 32.07 22.07
CA VAL A 93 -14.73 33.53 22.19
C VAL A 93 -14.38 34.22 20.86
N LEU A 94 -13.37 33.72 20.13
CA LEU A 94 -12.98 34.26 18.83
C LEU A 94 -14.03 33.99 17.74
N LEU A 95 -14.72 32.84 17.77
CA LEU A 95 -15.83 32.56 16.85
C LEU A 95 -17.00 33.54 17.07
N TRP A 96 -17.36 33.79 18.33
CA TRP A 96 -18.41 34.75 18.68
C TRP A 96 -18.06 36.18 18.27
N VAL A 97 -16.84 36.63 18.57
CA VAL A 97 -16.37 37.99 18.21
C VAL A 97 -16.27 38.17 16.69
N THR A 98 -16.03 37.11 15.93
CA THR A 98 -15.99 37.14 14.46
C THR A 98 -17.34 36.82 13.81
N PHE A 99 -18.42 36.66 14.59
CA PHE A 99 -19.75 36.22 14.13
C PHE A 99 -19.74 34.94 13.30
N ARG A 100 -18.74 34.06 13.49
CA ARG A 100 -18.62 32.78 12.78
C ARG A 100 -19.29 31.67 13.57
N ARG A 101 -20.16 30.90 12.90
CA ARG A 101 -20.83 29.73 13.50
C ARG A 101 -19.94 28.48 13.54
N THR A 102 -19.03 28.34 12.58
CA THR A 102 -18.12 27.19 12.46
C THR A 102 -16.68 27.64 12.19
N PRO A 103 -15.68 26.85 12.61
CA PRO A 103 -14.29 27.11 12.24
C PRO A 103 -14.09 26.99 10.72
N ARG A 104 -13.06 27.67 10.20
CA ARG A 104 -12.71 27.58 8.78
C ARG A 104 -12.03 26.23 8.51
N THR A 105 -12.50 25.55 7.48
CA THR A 105 -11.81 24.43 6.87
C THR A 105 -10.95 24.94 5.72
N MET A 106 -9.76 24.36 5.56
CA MET A 106 -8.84 24.69 4.48
C MET A 106 -8.35 23.43 3.78
N THR A 107 -8.32 23.50 2.46
CA THR A 107 -7.62 22.55 1.62
C THR A 107 -6.11 22.76 1.74
N VAL A 108 -5.39 21.69 2.07
CA VAL A 108 -3.93 21.63 2.11
C VAL A 108 -3.49 20.58 1.10
N ILE A 109 -2.92 21.05 0.00
CA ILE A 109 -2.33 20.19 -1.03
C ILE A 109 -0.87 20.58 -1.13
N ALA A 110 -0.02 19.69 -0.63
CA ALA A 110 1.37 20.04 -0.42
C ALA A 110 2.30 18.88 -0.73
N TYR A 111 3.50 19.28 -1.12
CA TYR A 111 4.60 18.41 -1.47
C TYR A 111 5.76 18.66 -0.52
N ASN A 112 6.49 17.59 -0.18
CA ASN A 112 7.72 17.69 0.58
C ASN A 112 8.77 16.70 0.08
N LYS A 113 9.98 17.16 -0.27
CA LYS A 113 11.12 16.28 -0.56
C LYS A 113 11.56 15.53 0.69
N LEU A 114 11.92 14.27 0.50
CA LEU A 114 12.49 13.41 1.53
C LEU A 114 13.96 13.11 1.21
N GLY A 115 14.63 12.40 2.11
CA GLY A 115 16.03 12.02 1.96
C GLY A 115 17.01 13.16 2.25
N GLU A 116 18.15 13.13 1.57
CA GLU A 116 19.28 14.02 1.83
C GLU A 116 19.02 15.50 1.52
N GLN A 117 18.04 15.78 0.65
CA GLN A 117 17.60 17.14 0.29
C GLN A 117 16.18 17.41 0.80
N ALA A 118 15.88 17.00 2.03
CA ALA A 118 14.56 17.24 2.62
C ALA A 118 14.22 18.74 2.65
N THR A 119 13.02 19.09 2.20
CA THR A 119 12.56 20.49 2.15
C THR A 119 11.51 20.77 3.22
N GLY A 120 11.15 22.05 3.36
CA GLY A 120 9.90 22.41 4.00
C GLY A 120 8.70 21.96 3.18
N LEU A 121 7.52 21.97 3.80
CA LEU A 121 6.25 21.72 3.12
C LEU A 121 5.95 22.85 2.12
N GLN A 122 5.84 22.51 0.84
CA GLN A 122 5.54 23.45 -0.24
C GLN A 122 4.11 23.21 -0.76
N GLN A 123 3.30 24.27 -0.82
CA GLN A 123 1.95 24.19 -1.40
C GLN A 123 2.03 23.93 -2.90
N PHE A 124 1.21 23.01 -3.41
CA PHE A 124 1.17 22.61 -4.81
C PHE A 124 0.98 23.80 -5.76
N MET A 125 0.08 24.73 -5.40
CA MET A 125 -0.17 25.95 -6.17
C MET A 125 1.08 26.81 -6.38
N HIS A 126 2.05 26.75 -5.45
CA HIS A 126 3.29 27.52 -5.50
C HIS A 126 4.47 26.74 -6.08
N VAL A 127 4.28 25.50 -6.52
CA VAL A 127 5.31 24.76 -7.27
C VAL A 127 5.51 25.43 -8.63
N GLN A 128 6.72 25.89 -8.93
CA GLN A 128 7.03 26.59 -10.18
C GLN A 128 7.52 25.64 -11.27
N ASP A 129 8.09 24.49 -10.87
CA ASP A 129 8.59 23.48 -11.78
C ASP A 129 7.42 22.73 -12.46
N PRO A 130 7.27 22.85 -13.80
CA PRO A 130 6.17 22.22 -14.53
C PRO A 130 6.29 20.69 -14.57
N GLU A 131 7.51 20.14 -14.64
CA GLU A 131 7.72 18.68 -14.64
C GLU A 131 7.34 18.08 -13.29
N LEU A 132 7.69 18.77 -12.21
CA LEU A 132 7.26 18.37 -10.87
C LEU A 132 5.74 18.44 -10.74
N LYS A 133 5.09 19.52 -11.22
CA LYS A 133 3.63 19.62 -11.20
C LYS A 133 2.96 18.46 -11.94
N GLU A 134 3.39 18.18 -13.16
CA GLU A 134 2.86 17.07 -13.95
C GLU A 134 3.06 15.72 -13.23
N ARG A 135 4.22 15.51 -12.60
CA ARG A 135 4.47 14.30 -11.80
C ARG A 135 3.52 14.17 -10.62
N LEU A 136 3.26 15.26 -9.88
CA LEU A 136 2.33 15.25 -8.75
C LEU A 136 0.88 15.01 -9.19
N GLU A 137 0.48 15.57 -10.35
CA GLU A 137 -0.82 15.27 -10.95
C GLU A 137 -0.92 13.80 -11.37
N ASN A 138 0.11 13.25 -12.01
CA ASN A 138 0.15 11.83 -12.40
C ASN A 138 0.06 10.90 -11.19
N ASP A 139 0.82 11.21 -10.14
CA ASP A 139 0.74 10.53 -8.85
C ASP A 139 -0.67 10.57 -8.25
N TRP A 140 -1.34 11.72 -8.34
CA TRP A 140 -2.71 11.87 -7.89
C TRP A 140 -3.70 11.02 -8.72
N ARG A 141 -3.52 10.95 -10.04
CA ARG A 141 -4.31 10.08 -10.92
C ARG A 141 -4.11 8.61 -10.58
N GLU A 142 -2.88 8.17 -10.40
CA GLU A 142 -2.56 6.80 -9.96
C GLU A 142 -3.16 6.48 -8.58
N LEU A 143 -3.11 7.45 -7.66
CA LEU A 143 -3.73 7.31 -6.35
C LEU A 143 -5.25 7.14 -6.48
N ASN A 144 -5.93 7.87 -7.37
CA ASN A 144 -7.37 7.69 -7.61
C ASN A 144 -7.69 6.29 -8.14
N ASP A 145 -6.85 5.72 -9.00
CA ASP A 145 -7.00 4.33 -9.42
C ASP A 145 -6.86 3.36 -8.25
N TYR A 146 -5.86 3.56 -7.40
CA TYR A 146 -5.67 2.78 -6.18
C TYR A 146 -6.88 2.87 -5.24
N LEU A 147 -7.37 4.09 -4.97
CA LEU A 147 -8.54 4.34 -4.13
C LEU A 147 -9.78 3.66 -4.71
N GLY A 148 -9.95 3.71 -6.03
CA GLY A 148 -11.08 3.08 -6.71
C GLY A 148 -11.07 1.57 -6.58
N MET A 149 -9.90 0.94 -6.71
CA MET A 149 -9.73 -0.50 -6.49
C MET A 149 -9.98 -0.88 -5.02
N ALA A 150 -9.50 -0.06 -4.09
CA ALA A 150 -9.70 -0.28 -2.66
C ALA A 150 -11.18 -0.21 -2.26
N CYS A 151 -11.92 0.80 -2.74
CA CYS A 151 -13.36 0.92 -2.53
C CYS A 151 -14.09 -0.30 -3.10
N TRP A 152 -13.77 -0.70 -4.34
CA TRP A 152 -14.41 -1.86 -4.95
C TRP A 152 -14.18 -3.16 -4.15
N GLN A 153 -12.96 -3.38 -3.63
CA GLN A 153 -12.70 -4.51 -2.73
C GLN A 153 -13.59 -4.44 -1.49
N MET A 154 -13.69 -3.28 -0.85
CA MET A 154 -14.50 -3.11 0.36
C MET A 154 -15.99 -3.36 0.11
N ASP A 155 -16.57 -2.76 -0.93
CA ASP A 155 -17.98 -2.87 -1.27
C ASP A 155 -18.41 -4.30 -1.63
N ASN A 156 -17.49 -5.08 -2.21
CA ASN A 156 -17.77 -6.42 -2.72
C ASN A 156 -17.28 -7.53 -1.78
N ASN A 157 -17.13 -7.23 -0.49
CA ASN A 157 -16.69 -8.19 0.54
C ASN A 157 -15.32 -8.83 0.25
N ARG A 158 -14.38 -7.99 -0.21
CA ARG A 158 -12.93 -8.24 -0.35
C ARG A 158 -12.62 -9.52 -1.13
N PRO A 159 -13.06 -9.64 -2.39
CA PRO A 159 -12.99 -10.89 -3.13
C PRO A 159 -11.55 -11.38 -3.35
N LEU A 160 -10.58 -10.48 -3.60
CA LEU A 160 -9.18 -10.90 -3.77
C LEU A 160 -8.55 -11.36 -2.46
N TRP A 161 -8.93 -10.74 -1.34
CA TRP A 161 -8.47 -11.16 -0.02
C TRP A 161 -8.98 -12.56 0.32
N ARG A 162 -10.26 -12.81 0.04
CA ARG A 162 -10.87 -14.13 0.24
C ARG A 162 -10.21 -15.18 -0.65
N GLN A 163 -10.07 -14.88 -1.94
CA GLN A 163 -9.39 -15.75 -2.89
C GLN A 163 -7.97 -16.09 -2.43
N LEU A 164 -7.21 -15.10 -1.93
CA LEU A 164 -5.87 -15.31 -1.40
C LEU A 164 -5.85 -16.34 -0.25
N HIS A 165 -6.79 -16.24 0.68
CA HIS A 165 -6.88 -17.15 1.83
C HIS A 165 -7.52 -18.50 1.49
N GLU A 166 -8.32 -18.58 0.43
CA GLU A 166 -8.90 -19.83 -0.07
C GLU A 166 -7.85 -20.64 -0.84
N GLU A 167 -7.00 -19.99 -1.66
CA GLU A 167 -6.01 -20.66 -2.51
C GLU A 167 -4.69 -20.93 -1.77
N ILE A 168 -4.20 -19.99 -0.96
CA ILE A 168 -2.93 -20.15 -0.23
C ILE A 168 -3.21 -20.77 1.14
N THR A 169 -3.26 -22.09 1.18
CA THR A 169 -3.52 -22.81 2.45
C THR A 169 -2.27 -22.92 3.32
N PRO A 170 -2.40 -22.95 4.67
CA PRO A 170 -1.27 -23.21 5.57
C PRO A 170 -0.52 -24.51 5.27
N GLN A 171 -1.24 -25.53 4.78
CA GLN A 171 -0.67 -26.82 4.42
C GLN A 171 0.17 -26.73 3.13
N ALA A 172 -0.35 -26.05 2.10
CA ALA A 172 0.41 -25.80 0.87
C ALA A 172 1.69 -25.02 1.15
N LEU A 173 1.60 -23.96 1.99
CA LEU A 173 2.77 -23.19 2.40
C LEU A 173 3.81 -24.05 3.13
N TRP A 174 3.38 -24.92 4.04
CA TRP A 174 4.28 -25.84 4.74
C TRP A 174 4.96 -26.83 3.78
N LEU A 175 4.21 -27.43 2.85
CA LEU A 175 4.77 -28.36 1.86
C LEU A 175 5.79 -27.69 0.94
N LEU A 176 5.50 -26.46 0.48
CA LEU A 176 6.45 -25.70 -0.34
C LEU A 176 7.71 -25.32 0.45
N ALA A 177 7.55 -24.89 1.70
CA ALA A 177 8.67 -24.57 2.58
C ALA A 177 9.49 -25.83 2.94
N ASP A 178 8.93 -27.03 2.93
CA ASP A 178 9.67 -28.27 3.18
C ASP A 178 10.11 -29.00 1.91
N SER A 179 9.98 -28.35 0.75
CA SER A 179 10.34 -28.94 -0.54
C SER A 179 11.82 -29.39 -0.59
N SER A 180 12.05 -30.59 -1.13
CA SER A 180 13.39 -31.13 -1.37
C SER A 180 14.22 -30.28 -2.34
N TRP A 181 13.61 -29.34 -3.06
CA TRP A 181 14.31 -28.40 -3.93
C TRP A 181 15.38 -27.56 -3.20
N PHE A 182 15.15 -27.28 -1.92
CA PHE A 182 16.08 -26.56 -1.05
C PHE A 182 17.19 -27.46 -0.49
N SER A 183 17.03 -28.78 -0.55
CA SER A 183 17.99 -29.74 -0.02
C SER A 183 19.19 -29.92 -0.95
N GLY A 184 20.37 -30.13 -0.37
CA GLY A 184 21.60 -30.45 -1.12
C GLY A 184 22.24 -29.28 -1.89
N LYS A 185 21.71 -28.06 -1.78
CA LYS A 185 22.26 -26.85 -2.40
C LYS A 185 22.74 -25.86 -1.34
N LYS A 186 23.75 -25.04 -1.68
CA LYS A 186 24.17 -23.93 -0.82
C LYS A 186 23.18 -22.77 -0.97
N LEU A 187 22.34 -22.57 0.03
CA LEU A 187 21.32 -21.52 0.04
C LEU A 187 21.90 -20.15 0.43
N GLN A 188 21.37 -19.09 -0.17
CA GLN A 188 21.65 -17.70 0.21
C GLN A 188 20.76 -17.30 1.37
N LYS A 189 21.30 -16.54 2.34
CA LYS A 189 20.54 -16.04 3.49
C LYS A 189 19.92 -14.68 3.20
N ASP A 190 18.68 -14.50 3.65
CA ASP A 190 17.95 -13.24 3.71
C ASP A 190 17.27 -13.15 5.09
N GLY A 191 18.01 -12.62 6.07
CA GLY A 191 17.61 -12.66 7.47
C GLY A 191 17.51 -14.09 8.01
N GLU A 192 16.33 -14.47 8.50
CA GLU A 192 16.00 -15.83 8.97
C GLU A 192 15.64 -16.80 7.85
N LEU A 193 15.49 -16.31 6.62
CA LEU A 193 15.08 -17.11 5.47
C LEU A 193 16.32 -17.54 4.67
N GLU A 194 16.22 -18.70 4.02
CA GLU A 194 17.27 -19.23 3.14
C GLU A 194 16.69 -19.67 1.81
N GLY A 195 17.37 -19.36 0.70
CA GLY A 195 16.80 -19.53 -0.63
C GLY A 195 17.78 -19.48 -1.78
N LEU A 196 17.23 -19.51 -3.00
CA LEU A 196 17.97 -19.44 -4.25
C LEU A 196 17.24 -18.53 -5.24
N TRP A 197 18.01 -17.96 -6.15
CA TRP A 197 17.46 -17.27 -7.32
C TRP A 197 17.07 -18.29 -8.38
N LEU A 198 15.84 -18.15 -8.88
CA LEU A 198 15.34 -18.84 -10.04
C LEU A 198 14.95 -17.80 -11.09
N HIS A 199 15.81 -17.61 -12.08
CA HIS A 199 15.72 -16.49 -13.04
C HIS A 199 15.65 -15.15 -12.29
N GLU A 200 14.59 -14.37 -12.49
CA GLU A 200 14.40 -13.02 -11.92
C GLU A 200 13.69 -13.04 -10.54
N GLN A 201 13.43 -14.22 -9.97
CA GLN A 201 12.73 -14.36 -8.70
C GLN A 201 13.61 -15.08 -7.67
N PHE A 202 13.76 -14.48 -6.50
CA PHE A 202 14.33 -15.17 -5.34
C PHE A 202 13.22 -15.93 -4.62
N ILE A 203 13.44 -17.21 -4.38
CA ILE A 203 12.54 -18.06 -3.60
C ILE A 203 13.32 -18.51 -2.37
N GLY A 204 12.91 -18.01 -1.21
CA GLY A 204 13.48 -18.38 0.08
C GLY A 204 12.44 -18.94 1.03
N ARG A 205 12.89 -19.69 2.03
CA ARG A 205 12.02 -20.37 2.97
C ARG A 205 12.51 -20.27 4.40
N ARG A 206 11.58 -20.53 5.33
CA ARG A 206 11.83 -20.95 6.70
C ARG A 206 10.98 -22.20 6.94
N SER A 207 11.58 -23.30 7.38
CA SER A 207 10.87 -24.55 7.66
C SER A 207 10.40 -24.65 9.12
N GLY A 208 9.58 -25.65 9.44
CA GLY A 208 9.11 -25.92 10.80
C GLY A 208 7.69 -25.40 11.08
N GLU A 209 7.39 -25.16 12.37
CA GLU A 209 6.06 -24.78 12.85
C GLU A 209 5.59 -23.43 12.28
N HIS A 210 6.51 -22.46 12.20
CA HIS A 210 6.30 -21.15 11.58
C HIS A 210 6.82 -21.10 10.14
N ALA A 211 6.44 -22.11 9.36
CA ALA A 211 6.84 -22.22 7.96
C ALA A 211 6.51 -20.93 7.20
N ALA A 212 7.46 -20.46 6.40
CA ALA A 212 7.31 -19.26 5.63
C ALA A 212 8.01 -19.37 4.26
N LEU A 213 7.47 -18.65 3.29
CA LEU A 213 8.02 -18.52 1.94
C LEU A 213 8.22 -17.04 1.67
N VAL A 214 9.42 -16.64 1.25
CA VAL A 214 9.70 -15.31 0.75
C VAL A 214 9.90 -15.36 -0.75
N LEU A 215 9.18 -14.49 -1.44
CA LEU A 215 9.27 -14.33 -2.88
C LEU A 215 9.73 -12.91 -3.17
N SER A 216 10.97 -12.75 -3.64
CA SER A 216 11.53 -11.43 -3.95
C SER A 216 11.71 -11.24 -5.44
N TRP A 217 11.56 -10.01 -5.89
CA TRP A 217 11.76 -9.60 -7.28
C TRP A 217 12.51 -8.27 -7.33
N LYS A 218 13.14 -8.00 -8.48
CA LYS A 218 13.73 -6.70 -8.76
C LYS A 218 12.64 -5.69 -9.10
N ASP A 219 12.51 -4.65 -8.30
CA ASP A 219 11.65 -3.52 -8.59
C ASP A 219 12.38 -2.51 -9.49
N GLU A 220 11.95 -2.43 -10.74
CA GLU A 220 12.56 -1.55 -11.75
C GLU A 220 12.34 -0.07 -11.44
N GLU A 221 11.22 0.31 -10.80
CA GLU A 221 10.92 1.71 -10.51
C GLU A 221 11.90 2.27 -9.47
N ASN A 222 12.16 1.48 -8.42
CA ASN A 222 13.01 1.89 -7.30
C ASN A 222 14.46 1.37 -7.40
N GLN A 223 14.77 0.54 -8.41
CA GLN A 223 16.07 -0.13 -8.57
C GLN A 223 16.51 -0.90 -7.31
N ASP A 224 15.55 -1.55 -6.65
CA ASP A 224 15.73 -2.26 -5.38
C ASP A 224 15.07 -3.65 -5.44
N ILE A 225 15.08 -4.39 -4.33
CA ILE A 225 14.41 -5.67 -4.17
C ILE A 225 13.18 -5.47 -3.29
N ALA A 226 12.02 -5.81 -3.85
CA ALA A 226 10.79 -5.94 -3.09
C ALA A 226 10.48 -7.43 -2.84
N SER A 227 9.74 -7.72 -1.77
CA SER A 227 9.44 -9.09 -1.37
C SER A 227 8.05 -9.24 -0.82
N TYR A 228 7.43 -10.40 -1.08
CA TYR A 228 6.30 -10.88 -0.30
C TYR A 228 6.77 -11.98 0.64
N LEU A 229 6.32 -11.93 1.88
CA LEU A 229 6.48 -12.99 2.86
C LEU A 229 5.10 -13.61 3.14
N TYR A 230 4.99 -14.90 2.87
CA TYR A 230 3.85 -15.73 3.19
C TYR A 230 4.23 -16.53 4.43
N GLU A 231 3.57 -16.30 5.54
CA GLU A 231 3.91 -16.88 6.83
C GLU A 231 2.73 -17.67 7.38
N ARG A 232 3.00 -18.90 7.82
CA ARG A 232 2.05 -19.70 8.58
C ARG A 232 2.01 -19.19 10.02
N ILE A 233 0.88 -18.61 10.40
CA ILE A 233 0.64 -18.16 11.79
C ILE A 233 0.12 -19.33 12.64
N SER A 234 -0.73 -20.17 12.05
CA SER A 234 -1.34 -21.32 12.73
C SER A 234 -1.63 -22.45 11.74
N VAL A 235 -2.27 -23.52 12.22
CA VAL A 235 -2.77 -24.62 11.37
C VAL A 235 -3.85 -24.18 10.37
N SER A 236 -4.54 -23.07 10.63
CA SER A 236 -5.68 -22.60 9.82
C SER A 236 -5.49 -21.22 9.22
N GLN A 237 -4.39 -20.52 9.55
CA GLN A 237 -4.20 -19.12 9.16
C GLN A 237 -2.79 -18.86 8.62
N ILE A 238 -2.76 -18.05 7.57
CA ILE A 238 -1.56 -17.45 7.01
C ILE A 238 -1.60 -15.93 7.16
N ARG A 239 -0.42 -15.30 7.09
CA ARG A 239 -0.25 -13.87 6.89
C ARG A 239 0.52 -13.64 5.60
N VAL A 240 0.13 -12.62 4.84
CA VAL A 240 0.94 -12.12 3.71
C VAL A 240 1.40 -10.71 4.03
N MET A 241 2.70 -10.47 3.84
CA MET A 241 3.34 -9.21 4.14
C MET A 241 4.16 -8.73 2.94
N LEU A 242 4.21 -7.42 2.72
CA LEU A 242 5.07 -6.76 1.76
C LEU A 242 6.30 -6.19 2.46
N ARG A 243 7.47 -6.42 1.90
CA ARG A 243 8.67 -5.64 2.14
C ARG A 243 8.94 -4.82 0.88
N PRO A 244 8.74 -3.49 0.91
CA PRO A 244 8.82 -2.66 -0.30
C PRO A 244 10.27 -2.46 -0.79
N ARG A 245 11.25 -2.60 0.11
CA ARG A 245 12.69 -2.45 -0.14
C ARG A 245 13.48 -3.45 0.68
N LYS A 246 14.67 -3.84 0.22
CA LYS A 246 15.47 -4.90 0.85
C LYS A 246 15.74 -4.66 2.34
N ASP A 247 16.04 -3.41 2.70
CA ASP A 247 16.43 -3.02 4.06
C ASP A 247 15.23 -2.57 4.92
N GLU A 248 14.01 -2.61 4.40
CA GLU A 248 12.80 -2.32 5.16
C GLU A 248 12.25 -3.57 5.85
N LYS A 249 11.45 -3.36 6.90
CA LYS A 249 10.70 -4.45 7.55
C LYS A 249 9.53 -4.92 6.66
N PHE A 250 8.97 -6.06 7.01
CA PHE A 250 7.74 -6.56 6.42
C PHE A 250 6.51 -5.85 7.03
N TYR A 251 5.57 -5.47 6.18
CA TYR A 251 4.30 -4.83 6.52
C TYR A 251 3.14 -5.73 6.08
N PRO A 252 2.16 -6.02 6.95
CA PRO A 252 0.96 -6.77 6.56
C PRO A 252 0.25 -6.13 5.37
N LEU A 253 -0.16 -6.95 4.40
CA LEU A 253 -1.07 -6.50 3.35
C LEU A 253 -2.47 -6.29 3.91
N ASN A 254 -3.17 -5.29 3.39
CA ASN A 254 -4.56 -5.06 3.74
C ASN A 254 -5.51 -5.77 2.78
N PRO A 255 -6.74 -6.06 3.22
CA PRO A 255 -7.77 -6.67 2.36
C PRO A 255 -8.17 -5.85 1.13
N PHE A 256 -7.80 -4.56 1.07
CA PHE A 256 -8.14 -3.66 -0.02
C PHE A 256 -6.93 -3.34 -0.95
N ASP A 257 -5.73 -3.87 -0.67
CA ASP A 257 -4.53 -3.66 -1.50
C ASP A 257 -4.57 -4.50 -2.79
N ALA A 258 -5.59 -4.29 -3.65
CA ALA A 258 -5.99 -5.19 -4.74
C ALA A 258 -4.84 -5.63 -5.66
N VAL A 259 -3.98 -4.68 -6.07
CA VAL A 259 -2.82 -4.96 -6.93
C VAL A 259 -1.84 -5.91 -6.23
N HIS A 260 -1.56 -5.67 -4.96
CA HIS A 260 -0.66 -6.53 -4.18
C HIS A 260 -1.27 -7.91 -3.95
N LEU A 261 -2.57 -7.99 -3.66
CA LEU A 261 -3.26 -9.28 -3.47
C LEU A 261 -3.22 -10.13 -4.74
N GLN A 262 -3.55 -9.54 -5.89
CA GLN A 262 -3.49 -10.24 -7.18
C GLN A 262 -2.06 -10.66 -7.53
N ARG A 263 -1.07 -9.79 -7.32
CA ARG A 263 0.34 -10.09 -7.58
C ARG A 263 0.86 -11.16 -6.64
N ALA A 264 0.53 -11.11 -5.36
CA ALA A 264 0.96 -12.08 -4.36
C ALA A 264 0.39 -13.47 -4.68
N LEU A 265 -0.89 -13.57 -5.07
CA LEU A 265 -1.49 -14.81 -5.57
C LEU A 265 -0.73 -15.37 -6.78
N MET A 266 -0.52 -14.53 -7.80
CA MET A 266 0.19 -14.94 -9.02
C MET A 266 1.62 -15.42 -8.72
N MET A 267 2.37 -14.70 -7.87
CA MET A 267 3.74 -15.07 -7.52
C MET A 267 3.80 -16.36 -6.72
N PHE A 268 2.82 -16.62 -5.84
CA PHE A 268 2.72 -17.88 -5.10
C PHE A 268 2.51 -19.07 -6.04
N HIS A 269 1.54 -18.97 -6.96
CA HIS A 269 1.29 -20.01 -7.97
C HIS A 269 2.50 -20.28 -8.88
N GLN A 270 3.23 -19.23 -9.24
CA GLN A 270 4.47 -19.38 -10.02
C GLN A 270 5.54 -20.13 -9.24
N ALA A 271 5.71 -19.82 -7.95
CA ALA A 271 6.65 -20.52 -7.09
C ALA A 271 6.25 -22.00 -6.90
N GLU A 272 4.97 -22.28 -6.68
CA GLU A 272 4.45 -23.65 -6.59
C GLU A 272 4.77 -24.46 -7.86
N GLN A 273 4.42 -23.95 -9.04
CA GLN A 273 4.72 -24.60 -10.32
C GLN A 273 6.21 -24.79 -10.58
N ALA A 274 7.03 -23.80 -10.20
CA ALA A 274 8.47 -23.86 -10.37
C ALA A 274 9.11 -24.96 -9.50
N LEU A 275 8.65 -25.08 -8.25
CA LEU A 275 9.14 -26.07 -7.30
C LEU A 275 8.66 -27.48 -7.69
N GLU A 276 7.42 -27.64 -8.15
CA GLU A 276 6.90 -28.92 -8.64
C GLU A 276 7.64 -29.44 -9.89
N LYS A 277 7.86 -28.57 -10.89
CA LYS A 277 8.60 -28.96 -12.12
C LYS A 277 10.03 -29.40 -11.79
N SER A 278 10.68 -28.67 -10.87
CA SER A 278 12.06 -28.98 -10.48
C SER A 278 12.18 -30.33 -9.76
N GLN A 279 11.14 -30.76 -9.04
CA GLN A 279 11.09 -32.09 -8.42
C GLN A 279 10.88 -33.23 -9.44
N ARG A 280 10.18 -32.97 -10.56
CA ARG A 280 9.99 -33.99 -11.62
C ARG A 280 11.22 -34.17 -12.52
N SER A 281 12.13 -33.21 -12.53
CA SER A 281 13.35 -33.22 -13.34
C SER A 281 14.61 -33.67 -12.57
N ALA A 282 14.49 -33.91 -11.26
CA ALA A 282 15.57 -34.38 -10.38
C ALA A 282 15.39 -35.88 -10.09
#